data_AF-A0A3P6XL80-F1
#
_entry.id   AF-A0A3P6XL80-F1
#
_cell.length_a   1.000
_cell.length_b   1.000
_cell.length_c   1.000
_cell.angle_alpha   90.00
_cell.angle_beta   90.00
_cell.angle_gamma   90.00
#
_symmetry.space_group_name_H-M   'P 1'
#
loop_
_entity.id
_entity.type
_entity.pdbx_description
1 polymer ?
#
loop_
_entity_poly.entity_id
_entity_poly.type
_entity_poly.pdbx_seq_one_letter_code
_entity_poly.pdbx_strand_id
1 'polypeptide(L)' 'MSRIQDFLGGVEGLAHLRPRNAREAALAEASRCARALRVRGDSLLFRRGDPASGWFILLSGCVLVDHSLFLPRNW' A
#
# COMPACT_ATOMS: atom_id res chain seq x y z
N MET A 1 7.64 16.12 4.01
CA MET A 1 6.72 15.33 4.86
C MET A 1 5.41 14.97 4.12
N SER A 2 5.49 14.42 2.91
CA SER A 2 4.40 13.64 2.31
C SER A 2 5.04 12.73 1.26
N ARG A 3 4.98 11.43 1.47
CA ARG A 3 5.19 10.43 0.42
C ARG A 3 4.06 9.42 0.57
N ILE A 4 3.83 8.97 1.81
CA ILE A 4 2.79 7.98 2.11
C ILE A 4 1.37 8.47 1.86
N GLN A 5 1.06 9.75 2.13
CA GLN A 5 -0.27 10.30 1.84
C GLN A 5 -0.53 10.38 0.34
N ASP A 6 0.51 10.72 -0.44
CA ASP A 6 0.43 10.70 -1.89
C ASP A 6 0.13 9.26 -2.33
N PHE A 7 0.95 8.28 -1.92
CA PHE A 7 0.75 6.85 -2.24
C PHE A 7 -0.61 6.28 -1.78
N LEU A 8 -1.15 6.76 -0.66
CA LEU A 8 -2.48 6.36 -0.19
C LEU A 8 -3.60 7.03 -1.00
N GLY A 9 -3.39 8.25 -1.50
CA GLY A 9 -4.39 9.04 -2.21
C GLY A 9 -4.88 8.42 -3.52
N GLY A 10 -4.05 7.60 -4.16
CA GLY A 10 -4.33 6.83 -5.38
C GLY A 10 -4.67 5.36 -5.14
N VAL A 11 -4.89 4.95 -3.89
CA VAL A 11 -5.56 3.68 -3.59
C VAL A 11 -7.04 3.83 -3.98
N GLU A 12 -7.48 3.10 -4.98
CA GLU A 12 -8.85 3.19 -5.52
C GLU A 12 -9.91 3.04 -4.43
N GLY A 13 -9.72 2.12 -3.47
CA GLY A 13 -10.65 1.94 -2.35
C GLY A 13 -10.83 3.20 -1.46
N LEU A 14 -9.81 4.06 -1.37
CA LEU A 14 -9.88 5.31 -0.62
C LEU A 14 -10.41 6.48 -1.48
N ALA A 15 -10.21 6.42 -2.81
CA ALA A 15 -10.68 7.45 -3.73
C ALA A 15 -12.22 7.57 -3.80
N HIS A 16 -12.91 6.45 -3.63
CA HIS A 16 -14.37 6.37 -3.67
C HIS A 16 -15.06 6.78 -2.36
N LEU A 17 -14.30 7.01 -1.28
CA LEU A 17 -14.89 7.46 -0.02
C LEU A 17 -15.53 8.83 -0.20
N ARG A 18 -16.82 8.88 0.15
CA ARG A 18 -17.65 10.08 0.17
C ARG A 18 -18.42 10.11 1.50
N PRO A 19 -18.62 11.28 2.11
CA PRO A 19 -18.19 12.61 1.67
C PRO A 19 -16.66 12.85 1.79
N ARG A 20 -16.15 13.95 1.23
CA ARG A 20 -14.69 14.24 1.15
C ARG A 20 -13.97 14.19 2.50
N ASN A 21 -14.62 14.65 3.56
CA ASN A 21 -14.12 14.59 4.93
C ASN A 21 -13.85 13.15 5.40
N ALA A 22 -14.70 12.18 5.02
CA ALA A 22 -14.49 10.77 5.33
C ALA A 22 -13.24 10.21 4.64
N ARG A 23 -12.96 10.65 3.41
CA ARG A 23 -11.71 10.31 2.70
C ARG A 23 -10.48 10.86 3.42
N GLU A 24 -10.51 12.13 3.81
CA GLU A 24 -9.39 12.77 4.50
C GLU A 24 -9.11 12.12 5.87
N ALA A 25 -10.16 11.79 6.63
CA ALA A 25 -10.04 11.06 7.89
C ALA A 25 -9.46 9.65 7.69
N ALA A 26 -9.94 8.91 6.69
CA ALA A 26 -9.42 7.58 6.36
C ALA A 26 -7.94 7.63 5.92
N LEU A 27 -7.55 8.63 5.13
CA LEU A 27 -6.15 8.83 4.74
C LEU A 27 -5.25 9.18 5.94
N ALA A 28 -5.73 10.02 6.85
CA ALA A 28 -5.00 10.36 8.06
C ALA A 28 -4.79 9.12 8.95
N GLU A 29 -5.84 8.32 9.13
CA GLU A 29 -5.79 7.08 9.92
C GLU A 29 -4.90 6.02 9.26
N ALA A 30 -5.02 5.81 7.95
CA ALA A 30 -4.15 4.90 7.22
C ALA A 30 -2.68 5.34 7.30
N SER A 31 -2.41 6.64 7.19
CA SER A 31 -1.05 7.19 7.34
C SER A 31 -0.49 6.98 8.74
N ARG A 32 -1.34 7.02 9.77
CA ARG A 32 -0.96 6.79 11.17
C ARG A 32 -0.59 5.33 11.43
N CYS A 33 -1.32 4.40 10.82
CA CYS A 33 -1.11 2.96 10.99
C CYS A 33 -0.05 2.40 10.04
N ALA A 34 0.28 3.11 8.96
CA ALA A 34 1.27 2.65 7.99
C ALA A 34 2.69 2.62 8.58
N ARG A 35 3.42 1.56 8.28
CA ARG A 35 4.82 1.39 8.70
C ARG A 35 5.69 1.16 7.48
N ALA A 36 6.75 1.94 7.35
CA ALA A 36 7.76 1.73 6.31
C ALA A 36 8.51 0.42 6.61
N LEU A 37 8.47 -0.52 5.67
CA LEU A 37 9.17 -1.79 5.74
C LEU A 37 10.16 -1.86 4.59
N ARG A 38 11.44 -2.13 4.91
CA ARG A 38 12.46 -2.45 3.92
C ARG A 38 12.72 -3.96 3.99
N VAL A 39 12.61 -4.61 2.85
CA VAL A 39 12.77 -6.07 2.72
C VAL A 39 13.92 -6.41 1.79
N ARG A 40 14.49 -7.60 1.96
CA ARG A 40 15.49 -8.15 1.03
C ARG A 40 14.79 -8.76 -0.18
N GLY A 41 15.50 -8.90 -1.30
CA GLY A 41 14.91 -9.35 -2.57
C GLY A 41 14.35 -10.77 -2.56
N ASP A 42 14.79 -11.61 -1.62
CA ASP A 42 14.39 -13.00 -1.43
C ASP A 42 13.35 -13.18 -0.30
N SER A 43 12.84 -12.08 0.27
CA SER A 43 11.89 -12.14 1.37
C SER A 43 10.47 -12.47 0.90
N LEU A 44 9.85 -13.49 1.50
CA LEU A 44 8.43 -13.79 1.33
C LEU A 44 7.58 -12.77 2.11
N LEU A 45 6.75 -11.99 1.41
CA LEU A 45 5.88 -10.98 2.03
C LEU A 45 4.54 -11.55 2.51
N PHE A 46 3.93 -12.41 1.69
CA PHE A 46 2.67 -13.06 1.97
C PHE A 46 2.58 -14.37 1.19
N ARG A 47 1.72 -15.27 1.64
CA ARG A 47 1.46 -16.56 0.98
C ARG A 47 -0.04 -16.74 0.77
N ARG A 48 -0.41 -17.34 -0.36
CA ARG A 48 -1.79 -17.69 -0.66
C ARG A 48 -2.32 -18.69 0.37
N GLY A 49 -3.50 -18.42 0.92
CA GLY A 49 -4.14 -19.25 1.94
C GLY A 49 -3.91 -18.75 3.38
N ASP A 50 -2.93 -17.87 3.60
CA ASP A 50 -2.74 -17.26 4.92
C ASP A 50 -3.83 -16.21 5.18
N PRO A 51 -4.32 -16.07 6.43
CA PRO A 51 -5.22 -14.99 6.80
C PRO A 51 -4.61 -13.62 6.49
N ALA A 52 -5.41 -12.74 5.90
CA ALA A 52 -4.97 -11.37 5.61
C ALA A 52 -4.74 -10.59 6.91
N SER A 53 -3.48 -10.24 7.18
CA SER A 53 -3.07 -9.49 8.37
C SER A 53 -2.83 -8.00 8.11
N GLY A 54 -2.73 -7.59 6.83
CA GLY A 54 -2.44 -6.22 6.44
C GLY A 54 -2.31 -6.04 4.94
N TRP A 55 -2.11 -4.79 4.53
CA TRP A 55 -1.96 -4.40 3.13
C TRP A 55 -0.53 -3.89 2.89
N PHE A 56 -0.01 -4.11 1.69
CA PHE A 56 1.30 -3.62 1.27
C PHE A 56 1.17 -2.61 0.14
N ILE A 57 1.94 -1.54 0.21
CA ILE A 57 2.09 -0.56 -0.87
C ILE A 57 3.55 -0.60 -1.30
N LEU A 58 3.80 -0.96 -2.56
CA LEU A 58 5.16 -1.05 -3.10
C LEU A 58 5.68 0.34 -3.45
N LEU A 59 6.64 0.83 -2.68
CA LEU A 59 7.22 2.18 -2.85
C LEU A 59 8.47 2.21 -3.74
N SER A 60 9.21 1.10 -3.81
CA SER A 60 10.44 0.98 -4.58
C SER A 60 10.78 -0.49 -4.83
N GLY A 61 11.57 -0.77 -5.87
CA GLY A 61 12.01 -2.12 -6.20
C GLY A 61 10.98 -2.86 -7.05
N CYS A 62 10.80 -4.15 -6.80
CA CYS A 62 9.81 -4.98 -7.48
C CYS A 62 9.34 -6.12 -6.57
N VAL A 63 8.17 -6.67 -6.84
CA VAL A 63 7.67 -7.90 -6.19
C VAL A 63 7.22 -8.89 -7.25
N LEU A 64 7.46 -10.17 -7.00
CA LEU A 64 6.96 -11.25 -7.84
C LEU A 64 5.70 -11.84 -7.20
N VAL A 65 4.60 -11.88 -7.95
CA VAL A 65 3.34 -12.52 -7.52
C VAL A 65 2.87 -13.44 -8.64
N ASP A 66 2.70 -14.72 -8.35
CA ASP A 66 2.22 -15.73 -9.31
C ASP A 66 2.94 -15.65 -10.68
N HIS A 67 4.27 -15.57 -10.64
CA HIS A 67 5.17 -15.44 -11.81
C HIS A 67 5.14 -14.10 -12.55
N SER A 68 4.33 -13.14 -12.10
CA SER A 68 4.26 -11.80 -12.67
C SER A 68 5.08 -10.82 -11.84
N LEU A 69 5.86 -9.96 -12.51
CA LEU A 69 6.64 -8.91 -11.87
C LEU A 69 5.82 -7.63 -11.76
N PHE A 70 5.68 -7.10 -10.54
CA PHE A 70 5.01 -5.85 -10.27
C PHE A 70 6.03 -4.78 -9.87
N LEU A 71 5.93 -3.62 -10.52
CA LEU A 71 6.72 -2.43 -10.25
C LEU A 71 5.88 -1.40 -9.49
N PRO A 72 6.50 -0.50 -8.71
CA PRO A 72 5.81 0.66 -8.16
C PRO A 72 5.09 1.40 -9.29
N ARG A 73 3.85 1.85 -9.04
CA ARG A 73 3.22 2.82 -9.96
C ARG A 73 4.13 4.05 -10.03
N ASN A 74 4.37 4.58 -11.22
CA ASN A 74 4.92 5.92 -11.39
C ASN A 74 3.76 6.89 -11.15
N TRP A 75 3.92 7.80 -10.19
CA TRP A 75 2.95 8.84 -9.85
C TRP A 75 3.44 10.15 -10.43
#